data_AF-A0A975ARL8-F1
#
_entry.id   AF-A0A975ARL8-F1
#
_cell.length_a   1.000
_cell.length_b   1.000
_cell.length_c   1.000
_cell.angle_alpha   90.00
_cell.angle_beta   90.00
_cell.angle_gamma   90.00
#
_symmetry.space_group_name_H-M   'P 1'
#
loop_
_entity.id
_entity.type
_entity.pdbx_description
1 polymer ?
#
loop_
_entity_poly.entity_id
_entity_poly.type
_entity_poly.pdbx_seq_one_letter_code
_entity_poly.pdbx_strand_id
1 'polypeptide(L)'
;MIDLYFWPTPNGLKLKLFLEETGLPHRLHLVDIGKGEQFEPDFLKISPNNRIPALVDQDPPGGGAPLSVFESGAMLLYLAEKTGRFLPADVHGRAQVLQWLFWQVAGLGPMAGQNGHFAVYAPDKVPYAIDRYVRETNRLYGVLDRQLARHAFVAGEEYSIADMACYPWIVPHAPHGQDLDDFPHLQRWFETIKARPATVRAYEGVAAPYAGRGNLSEEERRILFGQTAAAVR
;
A
#
# COMPACT_ATOMS: atom_id res chain seq x y z
N MET A 1 -6.21 3.11 -20.93
CA MET A 1 -7.06 3.54 -19.79
C MET A 1 -6.91 2.51 -18.69
N ILE A 2 -6.66 2.92 -17.45
CA ILE A 2 -6.55 2.02 -16.29
C ILE A 2 -7.83 2.11 -15.45
N ASP A 3 -8.55 1.01 -15.28
CA ASP A 3 -9.61 0.92 -14.28
C ASP A 3 -8.98 0.45 -12.96
N LEU A 4 -8.94 1.32 -11.95
CA LEU A 4 -8.41 0.99 -10.63
C LEU A 4 -9.57 0.76 -9.66
N TYR A 5 -9.68 -0.46 -9.15
CA TYR A 5 -10.59 -0.83 -8.07
C TYR A 5 -9.93 -0.51 -6.73
N PHE A 6 -10.50 0.46 -6.03
CA PHE A 6 -9.84 1.23 -4.98
C PHE A 6 -10.68 1.34 -3.71
N TRP A 7 -9.98 1.33 -2.58
CA TRP A 7 -10.50 1.82 -1.31
C TRP A 7 -9.38 2.60 -0.60
N PRO A 8 -9.67 3.69 0.14
CA PRO A 8 -8.67 4.55 0.80
C PRO A 8 -7.97 3.82 1.96
N THR A 9 -7.05 2.94 1.58
CA THR A 9 -6.19 2.13 2.45
C THR A 9 -4.74 2.33 2.01
N PRO A 10 -3.75 2.01 2.86
CA PRO A 10 -2.36 2.06 2.46
C PRO A 10 -2.07 1.34 1.13
N ASN A 11 -2.61 0.15 0.92
CA ASN A 11 -2.39 -0.60 -0.33
C ASN A 11 -3.03 0.06 -1.54
N GLY A 12 -4.26 0.59 -1.43
CA GLY A 12 -4.91 1.32 -2.53
C GLY A 12 -4.16 2.60 -2.89
N LEU A 13 -3.67 3.33 -1.88
CA LEU A 13 -2.96 4.60 -2.06
C LEU A 13 -1.63 4.46 -2.80
N LYS A 14 -0.97 3.30 -2.73
CA LYS A 14 0.24 3.01 -3.55
C LYS A 14 -0.03 3.25 -5.03
N LEU A 15 -1.19 2.79 -5.52
CA LEU A 15 -1.55 2.87 -6.94
C LEU A 15 -2.10 4.24 -7.30
N LYS A 16 -2.88 4.86 -6.42
CA LYS A 16 -3.31 6.25 -6.64
C LYS A 16 -2.10 7.19 -6.74
N LEU A 17 -1.08 7.01 -5.90
CA LEU A 17 0.20 7.73 -6.02
C LEU A 17 0.84 7.55 -7.40
N PHE A 18 0.99 6.31 -7.86
CA PHE A 18 1.58 6.03 -9.17
C PHE A 18 0.80 6.71 -10.31
N LEU A 19 -0.52 6.63 -10.28
CA LEU A 19 -1.39 7.22 -11.31
C LEU A 19 -1.31 8.74 -11.31
N GLU A 20 -1.27 9.38 -10.14
CA GLU A 20 -1.11 10.84 -10.01
C GLU A 20 0.26 11.34 -10.45
N GLU A 21 1.31 10.54 -10.22
CA GLU A 21 2.69 10.83 -10.64
C GLU A 21 2.90 10.66 -12.14
N THR A 22 2.20 9.69 -12.73
CA THR A 22 2.30 9.41 -14.17
C THR A 22 1.36 10.24 -15.01
N GLY A 23 0.23 10.68 -14.46
CA GLY A 23 -0.87 11.24 -15.24
C GLY A 23 -1.52 10.23 -16.17
N LEU A 24 -1.33 8.92 -15.92
CA LEU A 24 -1.94 7.87 -16.71
C LEU A 24 -3.47 8.03 -16.67
N PRO A 25 -4.16 8.03 -17.84
CA PRO A 25 -5.62 8.08 -17.88
C PRO A 25 -6.21 6.89 -17.12
N HIS A 26 -7.00 7.19 -16.09
CA HIS A 26 -7.56 6.18 -15.21
C HIS A 26 -8.98 6.52 -14.75
N ARG A 27 -9.69 5.49 -14.31
CA ARG A 27 -10.99 5.57 -13.65
C ARG A 27 -10.89 4.87 -12.30
N LEU A 28 -11.38 5.53 -11.25
CA LEU A 28 -11.48 4.93 -9.91
C LEU A 28 -12.84 4.26 -9.76
N HIS A 29 -12.83 2.98 -9.40
CA HIS A 29 -14.00 2.22 -9.00
C HIS A 29 -13.91 1.97 -7.50
N LEU A 30 -14.80 2.59 -6.71
CA LEU A 30 -14.78 2.38 -5.27
C LEU A 30 -15.30 0.97 -4.95
N VAL A 31 -14.57 0.26 -4.09
CA VAL A 31 -14.96 -1.06 -3.55
C VAL A 31 -14.97 -0.94 -2.03
N ASP A 32 -16.15 -0.74 -1.45
CA ASP A 32 -16.35 -0.58 -0.02
C ASP A 32 -16.14 -1.90 0.72
N ILE A 33 -14.92 -2.07 1.23
CA ILE A 33 -14.53 -3.29 1.95
C ILE A 33 -15.26 -3.46 3.29
N GLY A 34 -15.85 -2.39 3.84
CA GLY A 34 -16.68 -2.47 5.05
C GLY A 34 -18.05 -3.08 4.77
N LYS A 35 -18.54 -2.97 3.52
CA LYS A 35 -19.80 -3.56 3.06
C LYS A 35 -19.65 -4.92 2.40
N GLY A 36 -18.43 -5.39 2.19
CA GLY A 36 -18.17 -6.69 1.58
C GLY A 36 -18.19 -6.69 0.05
N GLU A 37 -18.10 -5.53 -0.60
CA GLU A 37 -18.13 -5.43 -2.07
C GLU A 37 -16.96 -6.20 -2.75
N GLN A 38 -15.88 -6.47 -2.02
CA GLN A 38 -14.77 -7.32 -2.45
C GLN A 38 -15.13 -8.81 -2.62
N PHE A 39 -16.34 -9.22 -2.21
CA PHE A 39 -16.85 -10.57 -2.39
C PHE A 39 -17.84 -10.68 -3.55
N GLU A 40 -18.18 -9.57 -4.21
CA GLU A 40 -19.10 -9.59 -5.33
C GLU A 40 -18.51 -10.37 -6.52
N PRO A 41 -19.32 -11.20 -7.22
CA PRO A 41 -18.82 -12.07 -8.28
C PRO A 41 -18.05 -11.34 -9.37
N ASP A 42 -18.43 -10.11 -9.70
CA ASP A 42 -17.75 -9.32 -10.73
C ASP A 42 -16.38 -8.80 -10.28
N PHE A 43 -16.20 -8.50 -9.00
CA PHE A 43 -14.89 -8.14 -8.46
C PHE A 43 -13.97 -9.37 -8.37
N LEU A 44 -14.50 -10.52 -7.98
CA LEU A 44 -13.73 -11.76 -7.84
C LEU A 44 -13.15 -12.28 -9.18
N LYS A 45 -13.82 -11.98 -10.31
CA LYS A 45 -13.26 -12.22 -11.65
C LYS A 45 -11.95 -11.46 -11.91
N ILE A 46 -11.72 -10.36 -11.19
CA ILE A 46 -10.54 -9.49 -11.33
C ILE A 46 -9.52 -9.80 -10.23
N SER A 47 -9.98 -9.98 -8.99
CA SER A 47 -9.15 -10.25 -7.81
C SER A 47 -9.74 -11.44 -7.03
N PRO A 48 -9.37 -12.68 -7.38
CA PRO A 48 -9.88 -13.88 -6.70
C PRO A 48 -9.41 -13.97 -5.24
N ASN A 49 -8.37 -13.20 -4.87
CA ASN A 49 -7.92 -13.04 -3.49
C ASN A 49 -8.83 -12.10 -2.67
N ASN A 50 -9.99 -11.66 -3.20
CA ASN A 50 -10.98 -10.79 -2.54
C ASN A 50 -10.36 -9.54 -1.87
N ARG A 51 -9.27 -9.01 -2.44
CA ARG A 51 -8.54 -7.87 -1.88
C ARG A 51 -8.39 -6.77 -2.91
N ILE A 52 -8.52 -5.54 -2.41
CA ILE A 52 -8.09 -4.32 -3.09
C ILE A 52 -6.62 -4.01 -2.76
N PRO A 53 -5.92 -3.25 -3.61
CA PRO A 53 -6.37 -2.80 -4.94
C PRO A 53 -6.30 -3.93 -5.98
N ALA A 54 -7.03 -3.72 -7.08
CA ALA A 54 -6.91 -4.47 -8.32
C ALA A 54 -7.05 -3.50 -9.50
N LEU A 55 -6.48 -3.82 -10.65
CA LEU A 55 -6.63 -3.01 -11.86
C LEU A 55 -7.06 -3.85 -13.04
N VAL A 56 -7.69 -3.19 -14.01
CA VAL A 56 -7.86 -3.69 -15.37
C VAL A 56 -7.22 -2.68 -16.32
N ASP A 57 -6.24 -3.14 -17.10
CA ASP A 57 -5.68 -2.38 -18.20
C ASP A 57 -6.46 -2.67 -19.47
N GLN A 58 -7.17 -1.66 -19.97
CA GLN A 58 -7.99 -1.77 -21.17
C GLN A 58 -7.16 -1.80 -22.47
N ASP A 59 -5.87 -1.47 -22.39
CA ASP A 59 -4.97 -1.38 -23.55
C ASP A 59 -3.56 -1.86 -23.15
N PRO A 60 -3.39 -3.17 -22.88
CA PRO A 60 -2.12 -3.70 -22.40
C PRO A 60 -1.02 -3.61 -23.48
N PRO A 61 0.26 -3.41 -23.09
CA PRO A 61 1.37 -3.45 -24.03
C PRO A 61 1.37 -4.77 -24.83
N GLY A 62 1.55 -4.66 -26.15
CA GLY A 62 1.45 -5.81 -27.08
C GLY A 62 0.04 -6.05 -27.64
N GLY A 63 -0.98 -5.31 -27.17
CA GLY A 63 -2.37 -5.45 -27.59
C GLY A 63 -3.06 -6.69 -27.01
N GLY A 64 -4.32 -6.91 -27.39
CA GLY A 64 -5.12 -8.06 -26.94
C GLY A 64 -6.31 -7.67 -26.05
N ALA A 65 -6.84 -8.66 -25.34
CA ALA A 65 -7.95 -8.45 -24.40
C ALA A 65 -7.48 -7.68 -23.15
N PRO A 66 -8.40 -7.00 -22.43
CA PRO A 66 -8.05 -6.31 -21.19
C PRO A 66 -7.33 -7.22 -20.18
N LEU A 67 -6.33 -6.68 -19.49
CA LEU A 67 -5.50 -7.42 -18.53
C LEU A 67 -5.87 -7.04 -17.10
N SER A 68 -6.34 -8.00 -16.31
CA SER A 68 -6.57 -7.84 -14.87
C SER A 68 -5.33 -8.19 -14.05
N VAL A 69 -4.96 -7.31 -13.09
CA VAL A 69 -3.82 -7.53 -12.18
C VAL A 69 -4.24 -7.16 -10.75
N PHE A 70 -4.01 -8.08 -9.80
CA PHE A 70 -4.13 -7.83 -8.36
C PHE A 70 -2.74 -7.94 -7.71
N GLU A 71 -2.66 -7.69 -6.39
CA GLU A 71 -1.42 -7.48 -5.62
C GLU A 71 -0.71 -6.15 -5.94
N SER A 72 -0.75 -5.23 -4.98
CA SER A 72 -0.23 -3.86 -5.17
C SER A 72 1.23 -3.79 -5.64
N GLY A 73 2.08 -4.74 -5.24
CA GLY A 73 3.47 -4.80 -5.72
C GLY A 73 3.58 -5.22 -7.19
N ALA A 74 2.82 -6.24 -7.60
CA ALA A 74 2.76 -6.68 -9.00
C ALA A 74 2.17 -5.60 -9.89
N MET A 75 1.12 -4.91 -9.42
CA MET A 75 0.50 -3.80 -10.14
C MET A 75 1.45 -2.61 -10.31
N LEU A 76 2.20 -2.21 -9.27
CA LEU A 76 3.21 -1.16 -9.37
C LEU A 76 4.31 -1.52 -10.37
N LEU A 77 4.81 -2.77 -10.32
CA LEU A 77 5.80 -3.27 -11.26
C LEU A 77 5.28 -3.24 -12.69
N TYR A 78 4.08 -3.75 -12.92
CA TYR A 78 3.42 -3.74 -14.22
C TYR A 78 3.28 -2.33 -14.80
N LEU A 79 2.77 -1.37 -14.00
CA LEU A 79 2.59 0.00 -14.44
C LEU A 79 3.92 0.72 -14.70
N ALA A 80 4.95 0.44 -13.89
CA ALA A 80 6.30 0.96 -14.11
C ALA A 80 6.87 0.46 -15.43
N GLU A 81 6.72 -0.83 -15.74
CA GLU A 81 7.16 -1.42 -17.01
C GLU A 81 6.37 -0.88 -18.21
N LYS A 82 5.04 -0.76 -18.08
CA LYS A 82 4.17 -0.18 -19.12
C LYS A 82 4.56 1.25 -19.47
N THR A 83 4.95 2.04 -18.48
CA THR A 83 5.24 3.47 -18.67
C THR A 83 6.71 3.79 -18.86
N GLY A 84 7.61 2.87 -18.51
CA GLY A 84 9.05 3.13 -18.42
C GLY A 84 9.41 4.13 -17.32
N ARG A 85 8.56 4.30 -16.29
CA ARG A 85 8.75 5.28 -15.21
C ARG A 85 8.90 4.61 -13.85
N PHE A 86 9.67 5.25 -12.96
CA PHE A 86 9.83 4.86 -11.55
C PHE A 86 10.48 3.48 -11.31
N LEU A 87 11.13 2.93 -12.33
CA LEU A 87 11.91 1.70 -12.27
C LEU A 87 13.07 1.81 -13.28
N PRO A 88 14.35 1.80 -12.83
CA PRO A 88 15.48 1.84 -13.73
C PRO A 88 15.51 0.63 -14.68
N ALA A 89 16.04 0.85 -15.89
CA ALA A 89 16.20 -0.21 -16.89
C ALA A 89 17.50 -1.01 -16.72
N ASP A 90 18.51 -0.43 -16.08
CA ASP A 90 19.77 -1.13 -15.81
C ASP A 90 19.58 -2.19 -14.72
N VAL A 91 20.34 -3.28 -14.82
CA VAL A 91 20.17 -4.44 -13.93
C VAL A 91 20.40 -4.09 -12.45
N HIS A 92 21.30 -3.14 -12.15
CA HIS A 92 21.65 -2.81 -10.78
C HIS A 92 20.56 -1.95 -10.13
N GLY A 93 20.15 -0.86 -10.77
CA GLY A 93 19.07 -0.01 -10.31
C GLY A 93 17.75 -0.76 -10.19
N ARG A 94 17.42 -1.59 -11.19
CA ARG A 94 16.23 -2.44 -11.16
C ARG A 94 16.25 -3.41 -9.98
N ALA A 95 17.38 -4.08 -9.73
CA ALA A 95 17.52 -5.01 -8.61
C ALA A 95 17.32 -4.32 -7.26
N GLN A 96 17.86 -3.10 -7.08
CA GLN A 96 17.66 -2.33 -5.85
C GLN A 96 16.19 -1.97 -5.61
N VAL A 97 15.50 -1.44 -6.64
CA VAL A 97 14.08 -1.09 -6.51
C VAL A 97 13.23 -2.32 -6.20
N LEU A 98 13.45 -3.43 -6.91
CA LEU A 98 12.70 -4.66 -6.67
C LEU A 98 12.97 -5.23 -5.28
N GLN A 99 14.22 -5.25 -4.81
CA GLN A 99 14.56 -5.69 -3.46
C GLN A 99 13.72 -4.97 -2.40
N TRP A 100 13.64 -3.64 -2.48
CA TRP A 100 12.89 -2.83 -1.53
C TRP A 100 11.38 -2.91 -1.71
N LEU A 101 10.89 -3.06 -2.95
CA LEU A 101 9.48 -3.35 -3.22
C LEU A 101 9.05 -4.68 -2.57
N PHE A 102 9.86 -5.73 -2.71
CA PHE A 102 9.59 -7.04 -2.10
C PHE A 102 9.75 -7.01 -0.59
N TRP A 103 10.74 -6.28 -0.05
CA TRP A 103 10.82 -6.02 1.39
C TRP A 103 9.56 -5.34 1.93
N GLN A 104 8.99 -4.39 1.18
CA GLN A 104 7.75 -3.72 1.56
C GLN A 104 6.58 -4.71 1.59
N VAL A 105 6.37 -5.47 0.51
CA VAL A 105 5.19 -6.35 0.40
C VAL A 105 5.27 -7.58 1.31
N ALA A 106 6.48 -8.03 1.69
CA ALA A 106 6.68 -9.20 2.55
C ALA A 106 6.99 -8.86 4.02
N GLY A 107 7.38 -7.62 4.31
CA GLY A 107 7.79 -7.17 5.65
C GLY A 107 6.95 -6.01 6.16
N LEU A 108 7.23 -4.79 5.66
CA LEU A 108 6.62 -3.55 6.18
C LEU A 108 5.09 -3.60 6.16
N GLY A 109 4.49 -3.90 5.00
CA GLY A 109 3.04 -3.93 4.85
C GLY A 109 2.36 -4.95 5.77
N PRO A 110 2.73 -6.25 5.69
CA PRO A 110 2.14 -7.28 6.54
C PRO A 110 2.28 -7.00 8.04
N MET A 111 3.48 -6.62 8.52
CA MET A 111 3.72 -6.42 9.95
C MET A 111 3.01 -5.17 10.49
N ALA A 112 3.03 -4.07 9.76
CA ALA A 112 2.28 -2.86 10.11
C ALA A 112 0.75 -3.10 10.05
N GLY A 113 0.29 -3.97 9.15
CA GLY A 113 -1.09 -4.45 9.11
C GLY A 113 -1.50 -5.18 10.38
N GLN A 114 -0.64 -6.09 10.88
CA GLN A 114 -0.88 -6.78 12.17
C GLN A 114 -0.84 -5.81 13.35
N ASN A 115 0.10 -4.86 13.35
CA ASN A 115 0.16 -3.80 14.36
C ASN A 115 -1.18 -3.04 14.42
N GLY A 116 -1.63 -2.50 13.29
CA GLY A 116 -2.93 -1.81 13.22
C GLY A 116 -4.11 -2.70 13.62
N HIS A 117 -4.08 -4.00 13.32
CA HIS A 117 -5.11 -4.94 13.78
C HIS A 117 -5.19 -5.01 15.31
N PHE A 118 -4.10 -5.35 15.98
CA PHE A 118 -4.12 -5.53 17.43
C PHE A 118 -4.21 -4.20 18.20
N ALA A 119 -3.59 -3.13 17.69
CA ALA A 119 -3.59 -1.83 18.34
C ALA A 119 -4.94 -1.11 18.20
N VAL A 120 -5.56 -1.16 17.01
CA VAL A 120 -6.76 -0.35 16.70
C VAL A 120 -8.03 -1.20 16.63
N TYR A 121 -8.05 -2.24 15.79
CA TYR A 121 -9.30 -2.92 15.40
C TYR A 121 -9.76 -4.03 16.37
N ALA A 122 -8.81 -4.70 17.04
CA ALA A 122 -9.11 -5.84 17.90
C ALA A 122 -10.04 -5.40 19.05
N PRO A 123 -11.19 -6.09 19.25
CA PRO A 123 -12.15 -5.74 20.30
C PRO A 123 -11.52 -5.93 21.69
N ASP A 124 -10.79 -7.03 21.87
CA ASP A 124 -10.03 -7.32 23.07
C ASP A 124 -8.57 -6.92 22.87
N LYS A 125 -8.01 -6.21 23.85
CA LYS A 125 -6.58 -5.89 23.83
C LYS A 125 -5.77 -7.10 24.24
N VAL A 126 -4.80 -7.45 23.40
CA VAL A 126 -3.87 -8.56 23.61
C VAL A 126 -2.46 -7.98 23.77
N PRO A 127 -2.01 -7.66 25.00
CA PRO A 127 -0.77 -6.90 25.22
C PRO A 127 0.46 -7.52 24.57
N TYR A 128 0.59 -8.85 24.61
CA TYR A 128 1.71 -9.54 23.97
C TYR A 128 1.74 -9.35 22.45
N ALA A 129 0.59 -9.45 21.78
CA ALA A 129 0.52 -9.27 20.33
C ALA A 129 0.78 -7.80 19.95
N ILE A 130 0.21 -6.86 20.71
CA ILE A 130 0.44 -5.42 20.51
C ILE A 130 1.95 -5.12 20.63
N ASP A 131 2.59 -5.50 21.75
CA ASP A 131 4.02 -5.25 21.97
C ASP A 131 4.88 -5.89 20.87
N ARG A 132 4.59 -7.14 20.47
CA ARG A 132 5.30 -7.82 19.39
C ARG A 132 5.25 -7.04 18.07
N TYR A 133 4.06 -6.62 17.63
CA TYR A 133 3.92 -5.97 16.32
C TYR A 133 4.30 -4.49 16.33
N VAL A 134 4.18 -3.80 17.47
CA VAL A 134 4.75 -2.45 17.65
C VAL A 134 6.27 -2.51 17.56
N ARG A 135 6.93 -3.45 18.25
CA ARG A 135 8.39 -3.64 18.17
C ARG A 135 8.87 -4.04 16.78
N GLU A 136 8.16 -4.93 16.09
CA GLU A 136 8.54 -5.30 14.72
C GLU A 136 8.36 -4.14 13.74
N THR A 137 7.29 -3.35 13.88
CA THR A 137 7.10 -2.12 13.08
C THR A 137 8.24 -1.13 13.34
N ASN A 138 8.60 -0.92 14.62
CA ASN A 138 9.74 -0.09 15.02
C ASN A 138 11.06 -0.57 14.39
N ARG A 139 11.34 -1.88 14.42
CA ARG A 139 12.52 -2.46 13.78
C ARG A 139 12.54 -2.20 12.27
N LEU A 140 11.39 -2.33 11.60
CA LEU A 140 11.27 -2.07 10.16
C LEU A 140 11.47 -0.58 9.82
N TYR A 141 10.99 0.32 10.67
CA TYR A 141 11.28 1.76 10.56
C TYR A 141 12.78 2.03 10.73
N GLY A 142 13.44 1.39 11.70
CA GLY A 142 14.89 1.48 11.87
C GLY A 142 15.70 0.94 10.70
N VAL A 143 15.22 -0.11 10.01
CA VAL A 143 15.84 -0.59 8.75
C VAL A 143 15.72 0.48 7.65
N LEU A 144 14.52 1.05 7.49
CA LEU A 144 14.24 2.05 6.46
C LEU A 144 15.01 3.35 6.72
N ASP A 145 15.07 3.80 7.97
CA ASP A 145 15.84 4.99 8.37
C ASP A 145 17.33 4.83 8.05
N ARG A 146 17.95 3.69 8.38
CA ARG A 146 19.36 3.41 8.05
C ARG A 146 19.62 3.35 6.55
N GLN A 147 18.66 2.86 5.77
CA GLN A 147 18.76 2.89 4.30
C GLN A 147 18.71 4.34 3.80
N LEU A 148 17.77 5.14 4.31
CA LEU A 148 17.57 6.54 3.95
C LEU A 148 18.66 7.48 4.52
N ALA A 149 19.48 7.01 5.46
CA ALA A 149 20.69 7.72 5.89
C ALA A 149 21.72 7.83 4.75
N ARG A 150 21.70 6.90 3.79
CA ARG A 150 22.67 6.78 2.70
C ARG A 150 22.14 7.19 1.35
N HIS A 151 20.83 7.38 1.23
CA HIS A 151 20.14 7.59 -0.04
C HIS A 151 19.01 8.61 0.13
N ALA A 152 18.76 9.40 -0.93
CA ALA A 152 17.64 10.34 -0.94
C ALA A 152 16.28 9.61 -0.86
N PHE A 153 16.16 8.48 -1.57
CA PHE A 153 14.98 7.63 -1.68
C PHE A 153 15.31 6.18 -1.31
N VAL A 154 14.30 5.33 -1.14
CA VAL A 154 14.46 3.99 -0.56
C VAL A 154 15.46 3.13 -1.34
N ALA A 155 15.45 3.22 -2.67
CA ALA A 155 16.29 2.40 -3.55
C ALA A 155 17.47 3.16 -4.19
N GLY A 156 17.74 4.41 -3.79
CA GLY A 156 18.83 5.20 -4.34
C GLY A 156 18.53 6.70 -4.39
N GLU A 157 19.05 7.38 -5.41
CA GLU A 157 18.92 8.85 -5.54
C GLU A 157 17.62 9.31 -6.21
N GLU A 158 16.87 8.39 -6.83
CA GLU A 158 15.64 8.69 -7.55
C GLU A 158 14.41 8.06 -6.91
N TYR A 159 13.29 8.77 -6.97
CA TYR A 159 11.99 8.29 -6.50
C TYR A 159 11.50 7.12 -7.35
N SER A 160 11.05 6.05 -6.70
CA SER A 160 10.70 4.79 -7.37
C SER A 160 9.40 4.17 -6.85
N ILE A 161 8.98 3.07 -7.48
CA ILE A 161 7.86 2.27 -6.98
C ILE A 161 8.11 1.67 -5.58
N ALA A 162 9.36 1.53 -5.14
CA ALA A 162 9.66 1.10 -3.77
C ALA A 162 9.21 2.17 -2.76
N ASP A 163 9.42 3.44 -3.07
CA ASP A 163 8.98 4.55 -2.23
C ASP A 163 7.45 4.67 -2.19
N MET A 164 6.79 4.54 -3.35
CA MET A 164 5.33 4.53 -3.46
C MET A 164 4.71 3.37 -2.67
N ALA A 165 5.39 2.23 -2.61
CA ALA A 165 4.96 1.07 -1.85
C ALA A 165 5.08 1.30 -0.33
N CYS A 166 6.16 1.94 0.11
CA CYS A 166 6.45 2.17 1.53
C CYS A 166 5.63 3.32 2.12
N TYR A 167 5.55 4.46 1.43
CA TYR A 167 5.03 5.71 2.01
C TYR A 167 3.63 5.59 2.63
N PRO A 168 2.62 4.98 1.98
CA PRO A 168 1.29 4.85 2.57
C PRO A 168 1.25 4.02 3.87
N TRP A 169 2.26 3.16 4.10
CA TRP A 169 2.40 2.39 5.33
C TRP A 169 3.17 3.12 6.44
N ILE A 170 3.78 4.28 6.14
CA ILE A 170 4.42 5.17 7.12
C ILE A 170 3.47 6.28 7.58
N VAL A 171 2.50 6.69 6.74
CA VAL A 171 1.47 7.67 7.09
C VAL A 171 0.79 7.39 8.44
N PRO A 172 0.38 6.14 8.78
CA PRO A 172 -0.20 5.82 10.08
C PRO A 172 0.81 5.53 11.21
N HIS A 173 2.01 6.11 11.19
CA HIS A 173 3.04 5.88 12.22
C HIS A 173 2.52 6.05 13.65
N ALA A 174 1.76 7.11 13.95
CA ALA A 174 1.26 7.36 15.31
C ALA A 174 0.25 6.29 15.78
N PRO A 175 -0.80 5.90 15.01
CA PRO A 175 -1.62 4.71 15.32
C PRO A 175 -0.85 3.39 15.44
N HIS A 176 0.33 3.30 14.80
CA HIS A 176 1.24 2.15 14.92
C HIS A 176 2.19 2.25 16.12
N GLY A 177 2.03 3.26 16.97
CA GLY A 177 2.87 3.48 18.16
C GLY A 177 4.30 3.86 17.82
N GLN A 178 4.52 4.52 16.68
CA GLN A 178 5.84 4.99 16.24
C GLN A 178 5.89 6.52 16.30
N ASP A 179 7.02 7.05 16.77
CA ASP A 179 7.37 8.45 16.67
C ASP A 179 8.39 8.62 15.53
N LEU A 180 8.13 9.54 14.60
CA LEU A 180 9.06 9.78 13.49
C LEU A 180 10.29 10.59 13.93
N ASP A 181 10.24 11.28 15.07
CA ASP A 181 11.40 12.00 15.61
C ASP A 181 12.54 11.04 16.03
N ASP A 182 12.21 9.77 16.31
CA ASP A 182 13.20 8.70 16.55
C ASP A 182 13.92 8.23 15.28
N PHE A 183 13.44 8.63 14.10
CA PHE A 183 13.91 8.18 12.78
C PHE A 183 14.14 9.37 11.83
N PRO A 184 15.19 10.20 12.05
CA PRO A 184 15.34 11.48 11.37
C PRO A 184 15.46 11.38 9.84
N HIS A 185 16.05 10.30 9.31
CA HIS A 185 16.18 10.12 7.86
C HIS A 185 14.88 9.62 7.23
N LEU A 186 14.14 8.78 7.95
CA LEU A 186 12.78 8.41 7.57
C LEU A 186 11.84 9.61 7.60
N GLN A 187 11.91 10.45 8.63
CA GLN A 187 11.10 11.67 8.75
C GLN A 187 11.38 12.64 7.60
N ARG A 188 12.66 12.88 7.26
CA ARG A 188 13.06 13.69 6.10
C ARG A 188 12.43 13.15 4.81
N TRP A 189 12.56 11.86 4.54
CA TRP A 189 11.99 11.20 3.37
C TRP A 189 10.46 11.28 3.36
N PHE A 190 9.82 11.10 4.52
CA PHE A 190 8.37 11.17 4.68
C PHE A 190 7.84 12.56 4.30
N GLU A 191 8.42 13.63 4.86
CA GLU A 191 8.02 15.00 4.53
C GLU A 191 8.33 15.36 3.06
N THR A 192 9.44 14.83 2.51
CA THR A 192 9.77 15.00 1.09
C THR A 192 8.69 14.40 0.18
N ILE A 193 8.22 13.18 0.45
CA ILE A 193 7.16 12.56 -0.36
C ILE A 193 5.82 13.25 -0.13
N LYS A 194 5.48 13.56 1.12
CA LYS A 194 4.24 14.24 1.49
C LYS A 194 4.05 15.57 0.75
N ALA A 195 5.14 16.31 0.53
CA ALA A 195 5.13 17.58 -0.18
C ALA A 195 4.99 17.46 -1.72
N ARG A 196 5.09 16.25 -2.29
CA ARG A 196 5.01 16.07 -3.75
C ARG A 196 3.60 16.42 -4.24
N PRO A 197 3.44 17.19 -5.35
CA PRO A 197 2.12 17.55 -5.86
C PRO A 197 1.20 16.36 -6.15
N ALA A 198 1.76 15.27 -6.68
CA ALA A 198 1.02 14.03 -6.92
C ALA A 198 0.57 13.35 -5.62
N THR A 199 1.39 13.39 -4.57
CA THR A 199 1.01 12.89 -3.24
C THR A 199 -0.11 13.73 -2.64
N VAL A 200 -0.06 15.06 -2.76
CA VAL A 200 -1.15 15.93 -2.32
C VAL A 200 -2.47 15.57 -3.01
N ARG A 201 -2.49 15.41 -4.34
CA ARG A 201 -3.68 14.97 -5.09
C ARG A 201 -4.13 13.56 -4.71
N ALA A 202 -3.18 12.64 -4.52
CA ALA A 202 -3.49 11.26 -4.14
C ALA A 202 -4.20 11.17 -2.77
N TYR A 203 -3.86 12.06 -1.83
CA TYR A 203 -4.46 12.09 -0.49
C TYR A 203 -5.62 13.08 -0.34
N GLU A 204 -5.94 13.84 -1.38
CA GLU A 204 -7.12 14.72 -1.37
C GLU A 204 -8.41 13.92 -1.15
N GLY A 205 -9.22 14.36 -0.19
CA GLY A 205 -10.47 13.69 0.22
C GLY A 205 -10.28 12.36 0.97
N VAL A 206 -9.04 11.96 1.27
CA VAL A 206 -8.75 10.71 1.99
C VAL A 206 -8.68 10.98 3.49
N ALA A 207 -9.56 10.34 4.26
CA ALA A 207 -9.51 10.41 5.71
C ALA A 207 -8.21 9.81 6.26
N ALA A 208 -7.74 10.32 7.41
CA ALA A 208 -6.57 9.76 8.07
C ALA A 208 -6.76 8.24 8.31
N PRO A 209 -5.77 7.39 7.98
CA PRO A 209 -5.90 5.96 8.20
C PRO A 209 -6.20 5.65 9.67
N TYR A 210 -7.03 4.64 9.93
CA TYR A 210 -7.51 4.24 11.26
C TYR A 210 -8.45 5.23 11.97
N ALA A 211 -8.67 6.44 11.44
CA ALA A 211 -9.61 7.39 12.04
C ALA A 211 -11.03 6.81 12.13
N GLY A 212 -11.62 6.88 13.33
CA GLY A 212 -12.97 6.37 13.60
C GLY A 212 -13.12 4.84 13.59
N ARG A 213 -12.07 4.08 13.26
CA ARG A 213 -12.19 2.63 13.07
C ARG A 213 -11.92 1.76 14.31
N GLY A 214 -11.79 2.38 15.48
CA GLY A 214 -11.90 1.65 16.75
C GLY A 214 -13.32 1.13 17.03
N ASN A 215 -14.33 1.68 16.34
CA ASN A 215 -15.75 1.41 16.57
C ASN A 215 -16.42 0.69 15.38
N LEU A 216 -15.76 -0.31 14.80
CA LEU A 216 -16.40 -1.13 13.77
C LEU A 216 -17.62 -1.87 14.34
N SER A 217 -18.71 -1.93 13.59
CA SER A 217 -19.84 -2.81 13.88
C SER A 217 -19.41 -4.27 13.85
N GLU A 218 -20.19 -5.15 14.50
CA GLU A 218 -19.92 -6.59 14.48
C GLU A 218 -19.95 -7.15 13.05
N GLU A 219 -20.86 -6.65 12.21
CA GLU A 219 -20.96 -7.04 10.81
C GLU A 219 -19.74 -6.61 9.99
N GLU A 220 -19.28 -5.36 10.12
CA GLU A 220 -18.04 -4.90 9.46
C GLU A 220 -16.83 -5.72 9.92
N ARG A 221 -16.75 -6.04 11.22
CA ARG A 221 -15.67 -6.89 11.75
C ARG A 221 -15.69 -8.28 11.14
N ARG A 222 -16.88 -8.89 11.02
CA ARG A 222 -17.08 -10.19 10.38
C ARG A 222 -16.65 -10.17 8.91
N ILE A 223 -17.03 -9.14 8.17
CA ILE A 223 -16.66 -8.93 6.76
C ILE A 223 -15.13 -8.79 6.58
N LEU A 224 -14.49 -7.96 7.41
CA LEU A 224 -13.07 -7.62 7.26
C LEU A 224 -12.12 -8.71 7.78
N PHE A 225 -12.48 -9.39 8.87
CA PHE A 225 -11.56 -10.27 9.61
C PHE A 225 -12.08 -11.70 9.82
N GLY A 226 -13.36 -11.98 9.55
CA GLY A 226 -13.96 -13.32 9.71
C GLY A 226 -13.82 -14.23 8.50
N GLN A 227 -12.90 -13.92 7.59
CA GLN A 227 -12.73 -14.66 6.34
C GLN A 227 -11.98 -15.97 6.56
N THR A 228 -12.41 -17.01 5.85
CA THR A 228 -11.74 -18.32 5.80
C THR A 228 -11.61 -18.76 4.34
N ALA A 229 -11.12 -19.98 4.10
CA ALA A 229 -11.10 -20.56 2.75
C ALA A 229 -12.47 -20.51 2.04
N ALA A 230 -13.58 -20.50 2.78
CA ALA A 230 -14.93 -20.40 2.22
C ALA A 230 -15.26 -19.03 1.58
N ALA A 231 -14.46 -18.00 1.87
CA ALA A 231 -14.61 -16.67 1.26
C ALA A 231 -13.85 -16.54 -0.08
N VAL A 232 -12.98 -17.50 -0.40
CA VAL A 232 -12.28 -17.57 -1.69
C VAL A 232 -13.17 -18.36 -2.64
N ARG A 233 -13.64 -17.72 -3.72
CA ARG A 233 -14.56 -18.30 -4.71
C ARG A 233 -14.00 -18.14 -6.12
#